data_AF-A0A960LXQ4-F1
#
_entry.id   AF-A0A960LXQ4-F1
#
_cell.length_a   1.000
_cell.length_b   1.000
_cell.length_c   1.000
_cell.angle_alpha   90.00
_cell.angle_beta   90.00
_cell.angle_gamma   90.00
#
_symmetry.space_group_name_H-M   'P 1'
#
loop_
_entity.id
_entity.type
_entity.pdbx_description
1 polymer ?
#
loop_
_entity_poly.entity_id
_entity_poly.type
_entity_poly.pdbx_seq_one_letter_code
_entity_poly.pdbx_strand_id
1 'polypeptide(L)'
;MENKSIRYSEAFKRQVVEEIERGKHTSIGHARRVYGIRGAMTVLGWVRKYGRNDMLPKRIRIETLKEHDELKAARKRIRELEAAVADAHIDHCLEKAYLHVACDRMGVDPDDFKKKNAMTLSELRKGSRKEQR
;
A
#
# COMPACT_ATOMS: atom_id res chain seq x y z
N MET A 1 22.67 37.94 -7.64
CA MET A 1 22.37 37.85 -6.19
C MET A 1 23.33 36.84 -5.58
N GLU A 2 24.23 37.30 -4.72
CA GLU A 2 25.32 36.49 -4.18
C GLU A 2 24.79 35.55 -3.09
N ASN A 3 24.83 34.24 -3.35
CA ASN A 3 24.25 33.24 -2.47
C ASN A 3 25.23 32.96 -1.31
N LYS A 4 25.22 33.83 -0.30
CA LYS A 4 26.10 33.72 0.88
C LYS A 4 25.71 32.49 1.71
N SER A 5 26.49 31.42 1.59
CA SER A 5 26.34 30.22 2.39
C SER A 5 26.77 30.48 3.83
N ILE A 6 25.81 30.44 4.76
CA ILE A 6 26.07 30.59 6.19
C ILE A 6 26.34 29.21 6.79
N ARG A 7 27.57 28.97 7.25
CA ARG A 7 27.98 27.71 7.88
C ARG A 7 28.06 27.89 9.40
N TYR A 8 27.31 27.07 10.13
CA TYR A 8 27.32 27.04 11.60
C TYR A 8 28.28 25.96 12.11
N SER A 9 29.04 26.27 13.16
CA SER A 9 29.93 25.31 13.84
C SER A 9 29.13 24.22 14.54
N GLU A 10 29.70 23.01 14.70
CA GLU A 10 29.04 21.89 15.38
C GLU A 10 28.70 22.22 16.84
N ALA A 11 29.60 22.91 17.55
CA ALA A 11 29.39 23.32 18.94
C ALA A 11 28.16 24.23 19.07
N PHE A 12 28.03 25.21 18.17
CA PHE A 12 26.88 26.11 18.16
C PHE A 12 25.56 25.35 17.90
N LYS A 13 25.55 24.42 16.93
CA LYS A 13 24.35 23.59 16.67
C LYS A 13 23.91 22.81 17.90
N ARG A 14 24.86 22.21 18.63
CA ARG A 14 24.59 21.42 19.85
C ARG A 14 24.10 22.30 20.98
N GLN A 15 24.71 23.47 21.19
CA GLN A 15 24.25 24.43 22.19
C GLN A 15 22.80 24.86 21.94
N VAL A 16 22.46 25.22 20.71
CA VAL A 16 21.08 25.62 20.37
C VAL A 16 20.09 24.50 20.66
N VAL A 17 20.45 23.25 20.36
CA VAL A 17 19.61 22.09 20.66
C VAL A 17 19.48 21.86 22.18
N GLU A 18 20.57 21.94 22.94
CA GLU A 18 20.54 21.79 24.41
C GLU A 18 19.67 22.88 25.08
N GLU A 19 19.71 24.11 24.59
CA GLU A 19 18.86 25.20 25.09
C GLU A 19 17.38 24.97 24.78
N ILE A 20 17.06 24.40 23.62
CA ILE A 20 15.71 23.96 23.28
C ILE A 20 15.28 22.80 24.19
N GLU A 21 16.18 21.85 24.46
CA GLU A 21 15.90 20.70 25.33
C GLU A 21 15.66 21.08 26.79
N ARG A 22 16.37 22.11 27.27
CA ARG A 22 16.16 22.71 28.59
C ARG A 22 14.90 23.56 28.69
N GLY A 23 14.17 23.76 27.58
CA GLY A 23 12.94 24.55 27.56
C GLY A 23 13.16 26.06 27.66
N LYS A 24 14.39 26.57 27.39
CA LYS A 24 14.63 28.03 27.32
C LYS A 24 13.84 28.72 26.21
N HIS A 25 13.49 27.96 25.17
CA HIS A 25 12.73 28.44 24.02
C HIS A 25 11.36 27.76 23.96
N THR A 26 10.28 28.55 23.83
CA THR A 26 8.90 28.03 23.75
C THR A 26 8.65 27.16 22.51
N SER A 27 9.42 27.36 21.43
CA SER A 27 9.32 26.56 20.21
C SER A 27 10.61 26.63 19.37
N ILE A 28 10.78 25.67 18.45
CA ILE A 28 11.87 25.67 17.45
C ILE A 28 11.87 26.97 16.64
N GLY A 29 10.68 27.50 16.31
CA GLY A 29 10.53 28.77 15.59
C GLY A 29 10.89 30.00 16.43
N HIS A 30 10.78 29.92 17.75
CA HIS A 30 11.27 30.96 18.66
C HIS A 30 12.79 30.96 18.72
N ALA A 31 13.41 29.80 18.96
CA ALA A 31 14.88 29.66 18.96
C ALA A 31 15.50 30.18 17.66
N ARG A 32 14.90 29.83 16.50
CA ARG A 32 15.32 30.35 15.19
C ARG A 32 15.38 31.88 15.15
N ARG A 33 14.35 32.55 15.68
CA ARG A 33 14.24 34.02 15.68
C ARG A 33 15.26 34.65 16.62
N VAL A 34 15.45 34.09 17.82
CA VAL A 34 16.42 34.58 18.81
C VAL A 34 17.85 34.54 18.27
N TYR A 35 18.25 33.45 17.61
CA TYR A 35 19.59 33.32 17.03
C TYR A 35 19.73 33.88 15.61
N GLY A 36 18.71 34.54 15.05
CA GLY A 36 18.77 35.14 13.71
C GLY A 36 18.96 34.15 12.55
N ILE A 37 18.55 32.89 12.73
CA ILE A 37 18.76 31.83 11.74
C ILE A 37 17.72 31.97 10.62
N ARG A 38 18.18 32.24 9.39
CA ARG A 38 17.28 32.50 8.25
C ARG A 38 16.47 31.27 7.80
N GLY A 39 17.05 30.07 7.89
CA GLY A 39 16.43 28.85 7.39
C GLY A 39 15.35 28.33 8.33
N ALA A 40 14.11 28.24 7.83
CA ALA A 40 12.97 27.78 8.61
C ALA A 40 13.13 26.35 9.15
N MET A 41 13.80 25.49 8.39
CA MET A 41 14.02 24.07 8.71
C MET A 41 15.40 23.78 9.31
N THR A 42 16.29 24.77 9.38
CA THR A 42 17.67 24.55 9.84
C THR A 42 17.71 24.05 11.27
N VAL A 43 17.01 24.73 12.18
CA VAL A 43 16.95 24.34 13.60
C VAL A 43 16.21 23.01 13.77
N LEU A 44 15.14 22.77 13.01
CA LEU A 44 14.45 21.47 13.01
C LEU A 44 15.38 20.32 12.60
N GLY A 45 16.23 20.53 11.60
CA GLY A 45 17.24 19.57 11.17
C GLY A 45 18.28 19.28 12.27
N TRP A 46 18.68 20.29 13.05
CA TRP A 46 19.58 20.10 14.19
C TRP A 46 18.90 19.35 15.32
N VAL A 47 17.65 19.67 15.67
CA VAL A 47 16.87 18.95 16.68
C VAL A 47 16.66 17.49 16.28
N ARG A 48 16.41 17.19 14.99
CA ARG A 48 16.32 15.81 14.49
C ARG A 48 17.64 15.04 14.57
N LYS A 49 18.78 15.72 14.42
CA LYS A 49 20.10 15.10 14.37
C LYS A 49 20.76 14.96 15.74
N TYR A 50 20.57 15.94 16.61
CA TYR A 50 21.26 16.05 17.90
C TYR A 50 20.31 16.01 19.11
N GLY A 51 19.01 16.23 18.91
CA GLY A 51 18.04 16.26 19.99
C GLY A 51 17.45 14.90 20.30
N ARG A 52 16.79 14.79 21.46
CA ARG A 52 16.07 13.58 21.87
C ARG A 52 14.88 13.28 20.94
N ASN A 53 14.76 12.02 20.54
CA ASN A 53 13.72 11.52 19.61
C ASN A 53 12.28 11.71 20.13
N ASP A 54 12.12 11.99 21.42
CA ASP A 54 10.84 12.18 22.10
C ASP A 54 10.26 13.61 21.96
N MET A 55 11.06 14.59 21.50
CA MET A 55 10.61 15.97 21.29
C MET A 55 9.94 16.22 19.93
N LEU A 56 10.14 15.32 18.97
CA LEU A 56 9.47 15.45 17.68
C LEU A 56 8.03 14.96 17.84
N PRO A 57 7.02 15.72 17.39
CA PRO A 57 5.66 15.20 17.36
C PRO A 57 5.66 13.93 16.53
N LYS A 58 5.53 12.77 17.19
CA LYS A 58 5.29 11.50 16.53
C LYS A 58 4.01 11.73 15.74
N ARG A 59 4.10 11.64 14.41
CA ARG A 59 2.95 11.77 13.53
C ARG A 59 2.11 10.52 13.72
N ILE A 60 1.32 10.48 14.79
CA ILE A 60 0.33 9.46 15.05
C ILE A 60 -0.74 9.70 13.99
N ARG A 61 -0.70 8.90 12.92
CA ARG A 61 -1.81 8.87 11.97
C ARG A 61 -2.97 8.24 12.74
N ILE A 62 -3.93 9.07 13.13
CA ILE A 62 -5.19 8.62 13.72
C ILE A 62 -5.99 8.05 12.54
N GLU A 63 -5.68 6.81 12.15
CA GLU A 63 -6.65 6.00 11.44
C GLU A 63 -7.72 5.66 12.46
N THR A 64 -8.96 5.98 12.14
CA THR A 64 -10.08 5.55 12.99
C THR A 64 -10.10 4.03 13.01
N LEU A 65 -10.36 3.41 14.18
CA LEU A 65 -10.39 1.95 14.34
C LEU A 65 -11.23 1.25 13.25
N LYS A 66 -12.29 1.92 12.80
CA LYS A 66 -13.17 1.51 11.71
C LYS A 66 -12.45 1.35 10.37
N GLU A 67 -11.56 2.26 9.99
CA GLU A 67 -10.81 2.19 8.72
C GLU A 67 -9.82 1.01 8.73
N HIS A 68 -9.23 0.70 9.88
CA HIS A 68 -8.35 -0.45 10.04
C HIS A 68 -9.13 -1.77 9.88
N ASP A 69 -10.34 -1.85 10.46
CA ASP A 69 -11.19 -3.02 10.36
C ASP A 69 -11.73 -3.24 8.94
N GLU A 70 -12.10 -2.17 8.25
CA GLU A 70 -12.49 -2.20 6.83
C GLU A 70 -11.33 -2.66 5.94
N LEU A 71 -10.11 -2.16 6.18
CA LEU A 71 -8.92 -2.59 5.44
C LEU A 71 -8.62 -4.07 5.67
N LYS A 72 -8.79 -4.55 6.91
CA LYS A 72 -8.59 -5.96 7.26
C LYS A 72 -9.65 -6.85 6.62
N ALA A 73 -10.91 -6.43 6.62
CA ALA A 73 -12.00 -7.13 5.95
C ALA A 73 -11.79 -7.20 4.43
N ALA A 74 -11.38 -6.09 3.81
CA ALA A 74 -11.05 -6.03 2.39
C ALA A 74 -9.91 -6.98 2.03
N ARG A 75 -8.83 -7.00 2.81
CA ARG A 75 -7.70 -7.93 2.61
C ARG A 75 -8.12 -9.39 2.75
N LYS A 76 -8.98 -9.71 3.72
CA LYS A 76 -9.53 -11.06 3.88
C LYS A 76 -10.33 -11.46 2.64
N ARG A 77 -11.18 -10.56 2.14
CA ARG A 77 -12.00 -10.81 0.96
C ARG A 77 -11.15 -11.02 -0.29
N ILE A 78 -10.09 -10.25 -0.47
CA ILE A 78 -9.14 -10.44 -1.59
C ILE A 78 -8.54 -11.84 -1.53
N ARG A 79 -8.04 -12.28 -0.36
CA ARG A 79 -7.46 -13.61 -0.21
C ARG A 79 -8.45 -14.74 -0.51
N GLU A 80 -9.70 -14.61 -0.04
CA GLU A 80 -10.75 -15.59 -0.34
C GLU A 80 -11.06 -15.67 -1.84
N LEU A 81 -11.09 -14.51 -2.52
CA LEU A 81 -11.32 -14.46 -3.97
C LEU A 81 -10.14 -15.01 -4.76
N GLU A 82 -8.91 -14.71 -4.35
CA GLU A 82 -7.70 -15.27 -4.96
C GLU A 82 -7.67 -16.80 -4.87
N ALA A 83 -8.04 -17.35 -3.72
CA ALA A 83 -8.17 -18.80 -3.53
C ALA A 83 -9.24 -19.40 -4.45
N ALA A 84 -10.44 -18.82 -4.47
CA ALA A 84 -11.53 -19.29 -5.34
C ALA A 84 -11.18 -19.21 -6.84
N VAL A 85 -10.42 -18.20 -7.26
CA VAL A 85 -9.93 -18.07 -8.63
C VAL A 85 -8.88 -19.14 -8.95
N ALA A 86 -7.98 -19.44 -8.00
CA ALA A 86 -6.99 -20.49 -8.17
C ALA A 86 -7.66 -21.87 -8.32
N ASP A 87 -8.63 -22.18 -7.45
CA ASP A 87 -9.40 -23.42 -7.50
C ASP A 87 -10.15 -23.55 -8.84
N ALA A 88 -10.89 -22.51 -9.24
CA ALA A 88 -11.60 -22.50 -10.51
C ALA A 88 -10.67 -22.61 -11.73
N HIS A 89 -9.43 -22.11 -11.63
CA HIS A 89 -8.43 -22.25 -12.69
C HIS A 89 -7.90 -23.67 -12.79
N ILE A 90 -7.68 -24.33 -11.65
CA ILE A 90 -7.28 -25.74 -11.61
C ILE A 90 -8.40 -26.60 -12.20
N ASP A 91 -9.64 -26.41 -11.76
CA ASP A 91 -10.80 -27.14 -12.30
C ASP A 91 -10.91 -26.96 -13.81
N HIS A 92 -10.79 -25.73 -14.31
CA HIS A 92 -10.81 -25.48 -15.77
C HIS A 92 -9.68 -26.17 -16.53
N CYS A 93 -8.48 -26.23 -15.97
CA CYS A 93 -7.37 -26.97 -16.56
C CYS A 93 -7.61 -28.47 -16.58
N LEU A 94 -8.18 -29.02 -15.49
CA LEU A 94 -8.57 -30.43 -15.40
C LEU A 94 -9.66 -30.78 -16.42
N GLU A 95 -10.73 -29.99 -16.49
CA GLU A 95 -11.82 -30.18 -17.45
C GLU A 95 -11.33 -30.14 -18.90
N LYS A 96 -10.40 -29.23 -19.22
CA LYS A 96 -9.74 -29.22 -20.52
C LYS A 96 -8.98 -30.52 -20.78
N ALA A 97 -8.17 -30.98 -19.83
CA ALA A 97 -7.41 -32.21 -19.97
C ALA A 97 -8.34 -33.43 -20.14
N TYR A 98 -9.42 -33.51 -19.38
CA TYR A 98 -10.44 -34.56 -19.52
C TYR A 98 -11.12 -34.53 -20.89
N LEU A 99 -11.45 -33.35 -21.40
CA LEU A 99 -12.00 -33.20 -22.75
C LEU A 99 -11.02 -33.76 -23.80
N HIS A 100 -9.73 -33.43 -23.70
CA HIS A 100 -8.71 -33.96 -24.61
C HIS A 100 -8.67 -35.49 -24.57
N VAL A 101 -8.58 -36.09 -23.38
CA VAL A 101 -8.56 -37.56 -23.25
C VAL A 101 -9.84 -38.22 -23.78
N ALA A 102 -10.99 -37.60 -23.57
CA ALA A 102 -12.26 -38.11 -24.09
C ALA A 102 -12.32 -38.04 -25.63
N CYS A 103 -11.89 -36.92 -26.21
CA CYS A 103 -11.80 -36.71 -27.65
C CYS A 103 -10.84 -37.71 -28.30
N ASP A 104 -9.66 -37.93 -27.70
CA ASP A 104 -8.67 -38.90 -28.18
C ASP A 104 -9.26 -40.32 -28.21
N ARG A 105 -9.99 -40.72 -27.15
CA ARG A 105 -10.66 -42.04 -27.10
C ARG A 105 -11.78 -42.19 -28.12
N MET A 106 -12.45 -41.11 -28.48
CA MET A 106 -13.51 -41.11 -29.49
C MET A 106 -12.97 -40.97 -30.93
N GLY A 107 -11.67 -40.69 -31.10
CA GLY A 107 -11.08 -40.40 -32.40
C GLY A 107 -11.60 -39.10 -33.03
N VAL A 108 -12.06 -38.17 -32.20
CA VAL A 108 -12.62 -36.88 -32.65
C VAL A 108 -11.68 -35.77 -32.22
N ASP A 109 -11.37 -34.84 -33.13
CA ASP A 109 -10.56 -33.67 -32.79
C ASP A 109 -11.29 -32.76 -31.76
N PRO A 110 -10.62 -32.31 -30.69
CA PRO A 110 -11.22 -31.46 -29.65
C PRO A 110 -11.83 -30.15 -30.15
N ASP A 111 -11.26 -29.53 -31.20
CA ASP A 111 -11.76 -28.27 -31.70
C ASP A 111 -12.95 -28.46 -32.63
N ASP A 112 -12.99 -29.58 -33.37
CA ASP A 112 -14.19 -29.98 -34.11
C ASP A 112 -15.33 -30.40 -33.16
N PHE A 113 -15.01 -31.07 -32.05
CA PHE A 113 -15.98 -31.37 -30.99
C PHE A 113 -16.56 -30.08 -30.39
N LYS A 114 -15.73 -29.09 -30.06
CA LYS A 114 -16.18 -27.79 -29.56
C LYS A 114 -17.03 -27.03 -30.57
N LYS A 115 -16.63 -26.99 -31.86
CA LYS A 115 -17.38 -26.29 -32.92
C LYS A 115 -18.77 -26.91 -33.13
N LYS A 116 -18.86 -28.25 -33.15
CA LYS A 116 -20.13 -28.97 -33.28
C LYS A 116 -21.06 -28.72 -32.09
N ASN A 117 -20.50 -28.50 -30.90
CA ASN A 117 -21.23 -28.24 -29.66
C ASN A 117 -21.16 -26.76 -29.22
N ALA A 118 -20.80 -25.84 -30.12
CA ALA A 118 -20.63 -24.42 -29.81
C ALA A 118 -21.97 -23.70 -29.58
N MET A 119 -23.07 -24.29 -30.05
CA MET A 119 -24.40 -23.84 -29.64
C MET A 119 -24.59 -24.14 -28.15
N THR A 120 -25.16 -23.15 -27.45
CA THR A 120 -25.70 -23.25 -26.09
C THR A 120 -24.79 -22.89 -24.89
N LEU A 121 -23.51 -22.47 -25.01
CA LEU A 121 -22.80 -21.96 -23.80
C LEU A 121 -23.31 -20.59 -23.32
N SER A 122 -23.66 -19.69 -24.24
CA SER A 122 -24.24 -18.38 -23.93
C SER A 122 -25.70 -18.46 -23.49
N GLU A 123 -26.43 -19.49 -23.92
CA GLU A 123 -27.83 -19.76 -23.55
C GLU A 123 -27.92 -20.47 -22.19
N LEU A 124 -27.06 -21.47 -21.93
CA LEU A 124 -26.91 -22.12 -20.61
C LEU A 124 -26.53 -21.10 -19.53
N ARG A 125 -25.59 -20.20 -19.83
CA ARG A 125 -25.18 -19.12 -18.90
C ARG A 125 -26.28 -18.08 -18.64
N LYS A 126 -27.21 -17.86 -19.58
CA LYS A 126 -28.37 -16.97 -19.38
C LYS A 126 -29.45 -17.64 -18.53
N GLY A 127 -29.62 -18.96 -18.61
CA GLY A 127 -30.55 -19.73 -17.77
C GLY A 127 -30.13 -19.76 -16.29
N SER A 128 -28.86 -20.09 -16.02
CA SER A 128 -28.34 -20.18 -14.63
C SER A 128 -28.36 -18.86 -13.86
N ARG A 129 -28.30 -17.72 -14.56
CA ARG A 129 -28.38 -16.38 -13.94
C ARG A 129 -29.83 -15.93 -13.64
N LYS A 130 -30.83 -16.56 -14.25
CA LYS A 130 -32.26 -16.33 -13.94
C LYS A 130 -32.74 -17.18 -12.77
N GLU A 131 -32.20 -18.37 -12.58
CA GLU A 131 -32.53 -19.31 -11.49
C GLU A 131 -32.05 -18.81 -10.09
N GLN A 132 -31.03 -17.94 -10.07
CA GLN A 132 -30.40 -17.41 -8.85
C GLN A 132 -30.92 -16.02 -8.41
N ARG A 133 -32.02 -15.54 -9.00
CA ARG A 133 -32.67 -14.26 -8.68
C ARG A 133 -34.07 -14.50 -8.13
#